data_AF-M7MW05-F1
#
_entry.id   AF-M7MW05-F1
#
_cell.length_a   1.000
_cell.length_b   1.000
_cell.length_c   1.000
_cell.angle_alpha   90.00
_cell.angle_beta   90.00
_cell.angle_gamma   90.00
#
_symmetry.space_group_name_H-M   'P 1'
#
loop_
_entity.id
_entity.type
_entity.pdbx_description
1 polymer ?
#
loop_
_entity_poly.entity_id
_entity_poly.type
_entity_poly.pdbx_seq_one_letter_code
_entity_poly.pdbx_strand_id
1 'polypeptide(L)' 'MRHSLLSASVFAADCMTADAYATAFMVMGLEKAREVLEREKDLQAYFIYSDATGALQTWASPGLSEQIRLVESKE' A
#
# COMPACT_ATOMS: atom_id res chain seq x y z
N MET A 1 17.01 -3.83 -9.86
CA MET A 1 16.07 -3.06 -9.01
C MET A 1 15.28 -4.07 -8.21
N ARG A 2 15.55 -4.21 -6.90
CA ARG A 2 14.69 -5.03 -6.04
C ARG A 2 13.52 -4.15 -5.64
N HIS A 3 12.33 -4.39 -6.20
CA HIS A 3 11.12 -3.79 -5.63
C HIS A 3 10.95 -4.39 -4.23
N SER A 4 11.11 -3.55 -3.22
CA SER A 4 10.74 -3.92 -1.86
C SER A 4 9.24 -4.05 -1.75
N LEU A 5 8.45 -3.33 -2.55
CA LEU A 5 6.99 -3.41 -2.56
C LEU A 5 6.53 -4.72 -3.23
N LEU A 6 5.91 -5.59 -2.44
CA LEU A 6 5.44 -6.92 -2.84
C LEU A 6 3.97 -6.88 -3.25
N SER A 7 3.17 -6.02 -2.61
CA SER A 7 1.75 -5.83 -2.92
C SER A 7 1.31 -4.40 -2.62
N ALA A 8 0.40 -3.89 -3.44
CA ALA A 8 -0.29 -2.62 -3.26
C ALA A 8 -1.80 -2.83 -3.43
N SER A 9 -2.53 -2.68 -2.33
CA SER A 9 -3.99 -2.64 -2.33
C SER A 9 -4.43 -1.19 -2.19
N VAL A 10 -5.27 -0.70 -3.10
CA VAL A 10 -5.74 0.70 -3.12
C VAL A 10 -7.26 0.72 -3.02
N PHE A 11 -7.76 1.63 -2.20
CA PHE A 11 -9.16 1.89 -1.99
C PHE A 11 -9.46 3.33 -2.41
N ALA A 12 -10.41 3.47 -3.32
CA ALA A 12 -10.86 4.73 -3.90
C ALA A 12 -12.37 4.66 -4.15
N ALA A 13 -12.99 5.78 -4.50
CA ALA A 13 -14.43 5.86 -4.78
C ALA A 13 -14.87 5.01 -6.00
N ASP A 14 -13.95 4.77 -6.94
CA ASP A 14 -14.20 3.98 -8.14
C ASP A 14 -13.03 3.02 -8.44
N CYS A 15 -13.33 1.95 -9.18
CA CYS A 15 -12.35 0.89 -9.45
C CYS A 15 -11.26 1.30 -10.43
N MET A 16 -11.52 2.25 -11.34
CA MET A 16 -10.54 2.69 -12.33
C MET A 16 -9.42 3.47 -11.65
N THR A 17 -9.79 4.38 -10.74
CA THR A 17 -8.85 5.11 -9.90
C THR A 17 -8.02 4.15 -9.05
N ALA A 18 -8.66 3.19 -8.37
CA ALA A 18 -7.95 2.21 -7.54
C ALA A 18 -6.92 1.38 -8.34
N ASP A 19 -7.30 0.87 -9.50
CA ASP A 19 -6.42 0.05 -10.37
C ASP A 19 -5.24 0.85 -10.94
N ALA A 20 -5.51 2.09 -11.38
CA ALA A 20 -4.49 3.00 -11.89
C ALA A 20 -3.44 3.31 -10.81
N TYR A 21 -3.88 3.65 -9.60
CA TYR A 21 -2.96 3.94 -8.49
C TYR A 21 -2.26 2.69 -7.96
N ALA A 22 -2.92 1.52 -7.92
CA ALA A 22 -2.25 0.27 -7.54
C ALA A 22 -1.08 -0.04 -8.49
N THR A 23 -1.30 0.10 -9.80
CA THR A 23 -0.26 -0.05 -10.81
C THR A 23 0.83 1.01 -10.67
N ALA A 24 0.45 2.28 -10.49
CA ALA A 24 1.41 3.37 -10.32
C ALA A 24 2.27 3.19 -9.07
N PHE A 25 1.71 2.78 -7.94
CA PHE A 25 2.44 2.55 -6.70
C PHE A 25 3.43 1.39 -6.82
N MET A 26 3.06 0.31 -7.52
CA MET A 26 3.98 -0.79 -7.82
C MET A 26 5.18 -0.33 -8.67
N VAL A 27 5.04 0.68 -9.52
CA VAL A 27 6.13 1.24 -10.35
C VAL A 27 6.93 2.32 -9.61
N MET A 28 6.26 3.18 -8.85
CA MET A 28 6.87 4.33 -8.16
C MET A 28 7.61 3.94 -6.88
N GLY A 29 7.18 2.86 -6.22
CA GLY A 29 7.73 2.39 -4.95
C GLY A 29 7.09 3.05 -3.72
N LEU A 30 7.41 2.49 -2.56
CA LEU A 30 6.75 2.79 -1.27
C LEU A 30 6.84 4.27 -0.86
N GLU A 31 8.01 4.89 -0.95
CA GLU A 31 8.21 6.27 -0.47
C GLU A 31 7.35 7.27 -1.24
N LYS A 32 7.43 7.25 -2.58
CA LYS A 32 6.62 8.13 -3.43
C LYS A 32 5.13 7.84 -3.32
N ALA A 33 4.75 6.57 -3.16
CA ALA A 33 3.36 6.20 -2.95
C ALA A 33 2.80 6.82 -1.66
N ARG A 34 3.59 6.85 -0.57
CA ARG A 34 3.20 7.51 0.68
C ARG A 34 3.02 9.02 0.52
N GLU A 35 3.91 9.68 -0.21
CA GLU A 35 3.77 11.13 -0.50
C GLU A 35 2.50 11.46 -1.27
N VAL A 36 2.07 10.59 -2.20
CA VAL A 36 0.80 10.74 -2.92
C VAL A 36 -0.38 10.60 -1.97
N LEU A 37 -0.38 9.58 -1.10
CA LEU A 37 -1.45 9.34 -0.13
C LEU A 37 -1.55 10.41 0.96
N GLU A 38 -0.46 11.12 1.25
CA GLU A 38 -0.50 12.30 2.14
C GLU A 38 -1.20 13.50 1.50
N ARG A 39 -1.20 13.60 0.17
CA ARG A 39 -1.84 14.68 -0.59
C ARG A 39 -3.29 14.36 -0.95
N GLU A 40 -3.54 13.14 -1.41
CA GLU A 40 -4.83 12.66 -1.89
C GLU A 40 -5.61 12.00 -0.74
N LYS A 41 -6.33 12.80 0.05
CA LYS A 41 -7.04 12.32 1.25
C LYS A 41 -8.17 11.33 0.97
N ASP A 42 -8.67 11.30 -0.26
CA ASP A 42 -9.72 10.38 -0.71
C ASP A 42 -9.16 9.02 -1.16
N LEU A 43 -7.83 8.86 -1.17
CA LEU A 43 -7.15 7.60 -1.46
C LEU A 43 -6.66 6.96 -0.17
N GLN A 44 -6.95 5.67 -0.04
CA GLN A 44 -6.42 4.83 1.01
C GLN A 44 -5.64 3.69 0.37
N ALA A 45 -4.58 3.23 1.03
CA ALA A 45 -3.82 2.11 0.54
C ALA A 45 -3.25 1.25 1.67
N TYR A 46 -3.02 -0.01 1.32
CA TYR A 46 -2.32 -0.98 2.13
C TYR A 46 -1.17 -1.58 1.31
N PHE A 47 0.03 -1.47 1.84
CA PHE A 47 1.25 -1.95 1.22
C PHE A 47 1.83 -3.12 2.01
N ILE A 48 2.28 -4.13 1.28
CA ILE A 48 3.10 -5.22 1.81
C ILE A 48 4.45 -5.13 1.13
N TYR A 49 5.53 -5.09 1.89
CA TYR A 49 6.87 -4.93 1.35
C TYR A 49 7.90 -5.71 2.16
N SER A 50 9.05 -6.02 1.56
CA SER A 50 10.20 -6.58 2.26
C SER A 50 11.18 -5.48 2.63
N ASP A 51 11.63 -5.44 3.88
CA ASP A 51 12.72 -4.54 4.28
C ASP A 51 14.10 -5.03 3.79
N ALA A 52 15.17 -4.31 4.15
CA ALA A 52 16.54 -4.66 3.76
C ALA A 52 17.01 -6.03 4.29
N THR A 53 16.37 -6.55 5.35
CA THR A 53 16.65 -7.87 5.94
C THR A 53 15.84 -8.98 5.28
N GLY A 54 14.91 -8.63 4.39
CA GLY A 54 13.96 -9.56 3.77
C GLY A 54 12.75 -9.88 4.66
N ALA A 55 12.61 -9.22 5.81
CA ALA A 55 11.45 -9.38 6.66
C ALA A 55 10.23 -8.68 6.05
N LEU A 56 9.07 -9.32 6.16
CA LEU A 56 7.81 -8.80 5.68
C LEU A 56 7.35 -7.65 6.58
N GLN A 57 7.08 -6.51 5.96
CA GLN A 57 6.56 -5.32 6.59
C GLN A 57 5.25 -4.93 5.91
N THR A 58 4.42 -4.24 6.67
CA THR A 58 3.13 -3.75 6.19
C THR A 58 2.99 -2.28 6.54
N TRP A 59 2.28 -1.54 5.69
CA TRP A 59 1.96 -0.15 5.95
C TRP A 59 0.54 0.11 5.46
N ALA A 60 -0.24 0.81 6.28
CA ALA A 60 -1.58 1.26 5.95
C ALA A 60 -1.65 2.78 6.00
N SER A 61 -2.38 3.40 5.08
CA SER A 61 -2.72 4.81 5.18
C SER A 61 -3.48 5.09 6.50
N PRO A 62 -3.30 6.25 7.16
CA PRO A 62 -3.88 6.51 8.48
C PRO A 62 -5.39 6.27 8.60
N GLY A 63 -6.16 6.62 7.56
CA GLY A 63 -7.62 6.38 7.56
C GLY A 63 -8.01 4.91 7.44
N LEU A 64 -7.13 4.07 6.88
CA LEU A 64 -7.39 2.65 6.65
C LEU A 64 -7.02 1.80 7.87
N SER A 65 -6.01 2.19 8.65
CA SER A 65 -5.52 1.39 9.79
C SER A 65 -6.59 1.14 10.86
N GLU A 66 -7.57 2.03 11.00
CA GLU A 66 -8.70 1.88 11.94
C GLU A 66 -9.82 0.98 11.39
N GLN A 67 -9.82 0.71 10.07
CA GLN A 67 -10.88 -0.02 9.38
C GLN A 67 -10.50 -1.47 9.05
N ILE A 68 -9.21 -1.82 9.15
CA ILE A 68 -8.70 -3.15 8.81
C ILE A 68 -8.32 -3.93 10.07
N ARG A 69 -8.53 -5.25 10.02
CA ARG A 69 -8.03 -6.20 11.02
C ARG A 69 -6.97 -7.07 10.37
N LEU A 70 -5.75 -7.01 10.87
CA LEU A 70 -4.70 -7.96 10.47
C LEU A 70 -5.05 -9.34 11.03
N VAL A 71 -5.18 -10.31 10.13
CA VAL A 71 -5.37 -11.73 10.47
C VAL A 71 -4.09 -12.45 10.06
N GLU A 72 -3.23 -12.72 11.02
CA GLU A 72 -2.07 -13.57 10.80
C GLU A 72 -2.54 -15.03 10.73
N SER A 73 -2.40 -15.65 9.55
CA SER A 73 -2.61 -17.09 9.41
C SER A 73 -1.40 -17.80 10.00
N LYS A 74 -1.50 -18.16 11.27
CA LYS A 74 -0.55 -19.07 11.91
C LYS A 74 -0.91 -20.49 11.44
N GLU A 75 -0.14 -21.04 10.51
CA GLU A 75 -0.12 -22.50 10.31
C GLU A 75 0.40 -23.21 11.56
#